data_AF-A0A134BF26-F1
#
_entry.id   AF-A0A134BF26-F1
#
_cell.length_a   1.000
_cell.length_b   1.000
_cell.length_c   1.000
_cell.angle_alpha   90.00
_cell.angle_beta   90.00
_cell.angle_gamma   90.00
#
_symmetry.space_group_name_H-M   'P 1'
#
loop_
_entity.id
_entity.type
_entity.pdbx_description
1 polymer ?
#
loop_
_entity_poly.entity_id
_entity_poly.type
_entity_poly.pdbx_seq_one_letter_code
_entity_poly.pdbx_strand_id
1 'polypeptide(L)'
;MYQRILSLCLLIPGLALLISSCLRETAVPIASSFEVTIAEDKTSPVTVKLQNNSYGADEYEWTFEGGVPASSRDRAPESVTFTEAGEHKIRLRIWNAVDERISEQVIRVDSAMSIDFDYAIAINDIAPGVVSISNKSRGGSRYEWTFEGGNPSSSTEQYPSAVTFADGGIHRIHLKVFNGSRYEEQSKSFTLQPAMQADFDYEPIAVDQDWEAPLTLQTRNRTSGGLSYRWSCEGATIDNAAAEHPSVRFERAGIYRLRLIASNGKEDKVVEKTLTIKPNSGLVFQQDLKFGINEAKNSIGCFYSSRLGGVLTSQRIAQENVGASIDFGFFALNSSFNYCYFFSPLEARANAFPAIPNAIASTFINSPSAMGILVSNDSFEALNNAQALSRFTQWAESSRRHFTKAQTPHFVLFRTSDGRRGIIRVKGFVEAGAQSYILADVKMEKRLGE
;
A
#
# COMPACT_ATOMS: atom_id res chain seq x y z
N MET A 1 -49.77 108.93 -73.76
CA MET A 1 -50.31 108.20 -74.94
C MET A 1 -49.23 107.22 -75.42
N TYR A 2 -49.63 106.12 -76.06
CA TYR A 2 -48.83 105.09 -76.76
C TYR A 2 -47.59 105.63 -77.54
N GLN A 3 -46.49 104.91 -77.88
CA GLN A 3 -46.04 103.50 -77.74
C GLN A 3 -44.51 103.40 -78.09
N ARG A 4 -43.84 102.31 -77.64
CA ARG A 4 -42.91 101.36 -78.36
C ARG A 4 -42.32 101.77 -79.74
N ILE A 5 -41.09 101.44 -80.19
CA ILE A 5 -40.25 100.20 -80.22
C ILE A 5 -38.82 100.60 -80.76
N LEU A 6 -37.64 100.19 -80.26
CA LEU A 6 -36.83 98.93 -80.30
C LEU A 6 -35.79 98.79 -81.47
N SER A 7 -34.49 98.63 -81.10
CA SER A 7 -33.32 98.08 -81.89
C SER A 7 -32.79 98.87 -83.13
N LEU A 8 -31.54 98.74 -83.63
CA LEU A 8 -30.50 97.67 -83.56
C LEU A 8 -29.05 98.21 -83.92
N CYS A 9 -27.97 97.46 -83.55
CA CYS A 9 -26.58 97.47 -84.14
C CYS A 9 -25.65 98.71 -83.95
N LEU A 10 -24.29 98.66 -83.91
CA LEU A 10 -23.27 97.57 -83.86
C LEU A 10 -21.85 98.10 -83.45
N LEU A 11 -20.95 97.19 -83.04
CA LEU A 11 -19.45 97.21 -83.10
C LEU A 11 -18.57 97.91 -82.02
N ILE A 12 -17.42 97.26 -81.76
CA ILE A 12 -16.56 97.26 -80.55
C ILE A 12 -15.11 96.86 -80.96
N PRO A 13 -14.00 97.47 -80.49
CA PRO A 13 -13.08 96.75 -79.55
C PRO A 13 -12.10 97.57 -78.65
N GLY A 14 -11.63 96.96 -77.55
CA GLY A 14 -10.25 97.07 -77.01
C GLY A 14 -10.03 97.76 -75.64
N LEU A 15 -9.10 97.34 -74.76
CA LEU A 15 -8.31 96.09 -74.64
C LEU A 15 -7.60 96.00 -73.24
N ALA A 16 -7.65 94.82 -72.58
CA ALA A 16 -6.75 94.33 -71.50
C ALA A 16 -6.66 95.10 -70.14
N LEU A 17 -6.20 94.54 -69.01
CA LEU A 17 -5.71 93.18 -68.67
C LEU A 17 -6.50 92.56 -67.50
N LEU A 18 -6.77 91.25 -67.57
CA LEU A 18 -7.12 90.43 -66.40
C LEU A 18 -5.86 89.70 -65.92
N ILE A 19 -5.38 89.99 -64.71
CA ILE A 19 -4.32 89.18 -64.07
C ILE A 19 -4.98 87.95 -63.43
N SER A 20 -5.36 86.97 -64.26
CA SER A 20 -5.62 85.63 -63.77
C SER A 20 -4.28 84.96 -63.46
N SER A 21 -3.82 85.10 -62.21
CA SER A 21 -2.76 84.26 -61.72
C SER A 21 -3.28 82.83 -61.65
N CYS A 22 -2.97 82.01 -62.67
CA CYS A 22 -2.95 80.57 -62.51
C CYS A 22 -1.84 80.23 -61.51
N LEU A 23 -2.18 80.33 -60.21
CA LEU A 23 -1.54 79.51 -59.19
C LEU A 23 -1.81 78.07 -59.61
N ARG A 24 -0.84 77.49 -60.30
CA ARG A 24 -0.83 76.06 -60.58
C ARG A 24 -0.53 75.40 -59.25
N GLU A 25 -1.57 75.09 -58.48
CA GLU A 25 -1.46 74.33 -57.24
C GLU A 25 -0.72 73.03 -57.56
N THR A 26 0.55 73.00 -57.17
CA THR A 26 1.35 71.78 -57.20
C THR A 26 0.81 70.91 -56.09
N ALA A 27 -0.01 69.92 -56.46
CA ALA A 27 -0.60 68.98 -55.52
C ALA A 27 0.46 68.47 -54.54
N VAL A 28 0.20 68.63 -53.24
CA VAL A 28 1.14 68.17 -52.21
C VAL A 28 1.21 66.64 -52.33
N PRO A 29 2.41 66.07 -52.56
CA PRO A 29 2.54 64.62 -52.75
C PRO A 29 2.22 63.90 -51.43
N ILE A 30 1.27 62.96 -51.48
CA ILE A 30 0.91 62.13 -50.33
C ILE A 30 1.80 60.90 -50.25
N ALA A 31 2.27 60.60 -49.04
CA ALA A 31 2.88 59.32 -48.69
C ALA A 31 2.21 58.74 -47.44
N SER A 32 1.71 57.50 -47.53
CA SER A 32 1.13 56.77 -46.39
C SER A 32 2.18 55.86 -45.77
N SER A 33 2.44 56.05 -44.48
CA SER A 33 3.39 55.26 -43.71
C SER A 33 3.05 55.31 -42.23
N PHE A 34 3.19 54.18 -41.54
CA PHE A 34 3.10 54.08 -40.09
C PHE A 34 4.00 52.97 -39.58
N GLU A 35 4.25 52.97 -38.28
CA GLU A 35 4.94 51.89 -37.56
C GLU A 35 4.04 51.35 -36.45
N VAL A 36 4.08 50.02 -36.26
CA VAL A 36 3.37 49.33 -35.17
C VAL A 36 4.39 48.86 -34.15
N THR A 37 4.35 49.46 -32.97
CA THR A 37 5.18 49.04 -31.83
C THR A 37 4.33 48.22 -30.89
N ILE A 38 4.63 46.93 -30.81
CA ILE A 38 4.07 46.01 -29.81
C ILE A 38 5.04 45.99 -28.62
N ALA A 39 4.53 45.79 -27.40
CA ALA A 39 5.38 45.36 -26.29
C ALA A 39 6.07 44.01 -26.63
N GLU A 40 7.04 43.58 -25.84
CA GLU A 40 7.81 42.34 -26.11
C GLU A 40 6.95 41.05 -26.18
N ASP A 41 5.69 41.13 -25.74
CA ASP A 41 4.71 40.04 -25.75
C ASP A 41 3.64 40.22 -26.83
N LYS A 42 3.32 39.12 -27.53
CA LYS A 42 2.24 39.01 -28.53
C LYS A 42 1.15 38.03 -28.10
N THR A 43 1.15 37.58 -26.85
CA THR A 43 0.09 36.73 -26.28
C THR A 43 -1.17 37.57 -26.05
N SER A 44 -2.34 37.07 -26.47
CA SER A 44 -3.61 37.75 -26.21
C SER A 44 -3.86 37.95 -24.69
N PRO A 45 -4.28 39.15 -24.24
CA PRO A 45 -4.58 40.34 -25.03
C PRO A 45 -3.34 41.19 -25.36
N VAL A 46 -3.20 41.59 -26.62
CA VAL A 46 -2.07 42.41 -27.10
C VAL A 46 -2.49 43.85 -27.32
N THR A 47 -1.82 44.77 -26.64
CA THR A 47 -1.97 46.22 -26.89
C THR A 47 -0.83 46.74 -27.75
N VAL A 48 -1.14 47.35 -28.90
CA VAL A 48 -0.17 47.95 -29.82
C VAL A 48 -0.21 49.48 -29.75
N LYS A 49 0.94 50.12 -29.99
CA LYS A 49 1.06 51.56 -30.21
C LYS A 49 1.34 51.84 -31.67
N LEU A 50 0.72 52.90 -32.19
CA LEU A 50 0.81 53.30 -33.59
C LEU A 50 1.56 54.62 -33.70
N GLN A 51 2.56 54.67 -34.58
CA GLN A 51 3.23 55.93 -34.94
C GLN A 51 2.93 56.25 -36.40
N ASN A 52 2.19 57.34 -36.63
CA ASN A 52 1.88 57.80 -37.98
C ASN A 52 3.02 58.65 -38.56
N ASN A 53 3.69 58.11 -39.58
CA ASN A 53 4.79 58.75 -40.29
C ASN A 53 4.34 59.31 -41.66
N SER A 54 3.02 59.42 -41.89
CA SER A 54 2.44 59.88 -43.16
C SER A 54 2.61 61.38 -43.40
N TYR A 55 2.67 61.76 -44.68
CA TYR A 55 2.93 63.12 -45.16
C TYR A 55 1.92 63.55 -46.23
N GLY A 56 1.59 64.85 -46.25
CA GLY A 56 0.82 65.51 -47.31
C GLY A 56 -0.71 65.33 -47.29
N ALA A 57 -1.26 64.65 -46.27
CA ALA A 57 -2.68 64.36 -46.14
C ALA A 57 -3.37 65.20 -45.05
N ASP A 58 -4.61 65.60 -45.35
CA ASP A 58 -5.47 66.38 -44.47
C ASP A 58 -6.33 65.47 -43.58
N GLU A 59 -6.72 64.30 -44.09
CA GLU A 59 -7.68 63.38 -43.47
C GLU A 59 -7.10 61.96 -43.31
N TYR A 60 -7.59 61.24 -42.29
CA TYR A 60 -7.09 59.94 -41.85
C TYR A 60 -8.25 58.97 -41.55
N GLU A 61 -8.13 57.72 -42.00
CA GLU A 61 -9.07 56.63 -41.69
C GLU A 61 -8.28 55.36 -41.38
N TRP A 62 -8.31 54.95 -40.11
CA TRP A 62 -7.71 53.72 -39.61
C TRP A 62 -8.75 52.62 -39.50
N THR A 63 -8.37 51.40 -39.83
CA THR A 63 -9.15 50.18 -39.59
C THR A 63 -8.27 49.12 -38.93
N PHE A 64 -8.82 48.49 -37.89
CA PHE A 64 -8.14 47.53 -37.02
C PHE A 64 -8.98 46.25 -36.97
N GLU A 65 -8.65 45.28 -37.83
CA GLU A 65 -9.43 44.05 -37.99
C GLU A 65 -9.34 43.18 -36.72
N GLY A 66 -10.43 43.08 -35.96
CA GLY A 66 -10.45 42.44 -34.64
C GLY A 66 -9.82 43.25 -33.50
N GLY A 67 -9.51 44.53 -33.73
CA GLY A 67 -8.99 45.45 -32.71
C GLY A 67 -10.10 46.20 -31.95
N VAL A 68 -9.77 46.63 -30.74
CA VAL A 68 -10.60 47.55 -29.92
C VAL A 68 -9.79 48.82 -29.63
N PRO A 69 -10.22 50.01 -30.10
CA PRO A 69 -11.33 50.23 -31.04
C PRO A 69 -11.07 49.61 -32.42
N ALA A 70 -12.13 49.41 -33.22
CA ALA A 70 -12.03 48.80 -34.56
C ALA A 70 -11.66 49.80 -35.68
N SER A 71 -11.75 51.10 -35.41
CA SER A 71 -11.37 52.18 -36.33
C SER A 71 -11.07 53.48 -35.56
N SER A 72 -10.39 54.42 -36.22
CA SER A 72 -10.17 55.79 -35.72
C SER A 72 -10.01 56.75 -36.91
N ARG A 73 -10.30 58.04 -36.70
CA ARG A 73 -10.00 59.13 -37.65
C ARG A 73 -8.92 60.08 -37.14
N ASP A 74 -8.31 59.76 -36.01
CA ASP A 74 -7.26 60.57 -35.43
C ASP A 74 -5.97 60.45 -36.24
N ARG A 75 -5.25 61.56 -36.39
CA ARG A 75 -3.92 61.54 -37.02
C ARG A 75 -2.96 60.59 -36.29
N ALA A 76 -3.09 60.47 -34.98
CA ALA A 76 -2.40 59.48 -34.16
C ALA A 76 -3.42 58.85 -33.20
N PRO A 77 -3.94 57.64 -33.47
CA PRO A 77 -4.85 56.94 -32.58
C PRO A 77 -4.18 56.62 -31.24
N GLU A 78 -4.99 56.42 -30.20
CA GLU A 78 -4.54 55.80 -28.96
C GLU A 78 -4.16 54.31 -29.17
N SER A 79 -3.81 53.62 -28.09
CA SER A 79 -3.44 52.21 -28.14
C SER A 79 -4.62 51.31 -28.52
N VAL A 80 -4.40 50.39 -29.47
CA VAL A 80 -5.39 49.42 -29.93
C VAL A 80 -5.12 48.06 -29.28
N THR A 81 -6.16 47.40 -28.76
CA THR A 81 -6.03 46.09 -28.11
C THR A 81 -6.70 44.99 -28.92
N PHE A 82 -6.01 43.87 -29.11
CA PHE A 82 -6.46 42.68 -29.82
C PHE A 82 -6.60 41.52 -28.81
N THR A 83 -7.82 40.99 -28.68
CA THR A 83 -8.16 39.95 -27.68
C THR A 83 -8.34 38.55 -28.28
N GLU A 84 -8.37 38.45 -29.60
CA GLU A 84 -8.42 37.16 -30.31
C GLU A 84 -7.03 36.79 -30.82
N ALA A 85 -6.82 35.51 -31.11
CA ALA A 85 -5.55 35.00 -31.63
C ALA A 85 -5.66 34.78 -33.13
N GLY A 86 -4.63 35.17 -33.88
CA GLY A 86 -4.64 35.12 -35.34
C GLY A 86 -3.82 36.23 -35.97
N GLU A 87 -4.06 36.44 -37.27
CA GLU A 87 -3.50 37.56 -38.02
C GLU A 87 -4.52 38.70 -38.07
N HIS A 88 -4.10 39.89 -37.63
CA HIS A 88 -4.93 41.08 -37.56
C HIS A 88 -4.36 42.15 -38.48
N LYS A 89 -5.20 42.71 -39.33
CA LYS A 89 -4.81 43.77 -40.27
C LYS A 89 -5.01 45.15 -39.66
N ILE A 90 -3.97 45.96 -39.74
CA ILE A 90 -4.00 47.38 -39.45
C ILE A 90 -3.83 48.10 -40.79
N ARG A 91 -4.83 48.87 -41.20
CA ARG A 91 -4.81 49.62 -42.46
C ARG A 91 -5.05 51.10 -42.18
N LEU A 92 -4.16 51.93 -42.71
CA LEU A 92 -4.24 53.38 -42.72
C LEU A 92 -4.55 53.86 -44.14
N ARG A 93 -5.69 54.51 -44.31
CA ARG A 93 -6.08 55.26 -45.50
C ARG A 93 -5.96 56.76 -45.21
N ILE A 94 -5.35 57.51 -46.13
CA ILE A 94 -5.17 58.96 -46.01
C ILE A 94 -5.47 59.64 -47.35
N TRP A 95 -5.97 60.87 -47.31
CA TRP A 95 -6.24 61.65 -48.51
C TRP A 95 -6.10 63.16 -48.28
N ASN A 96 -6.03 63.89 -49.40
CA ASN A 96 -6.25 65.34 -49.46
C ASN A 96 -7.29 65.63 -50.56
N ALA A 97 -7.42 66.89 -50.99
CA ALA A 97 -8.37 67.28 -52.02
C ALA A 97 -8.15 66.64 -53.43
N VAL A 98 -6.99 66.00 -53.68
CA VAL A 98 -6.57 65.57 -55.03
C VAL A 98 -6.17 64.10 -55.11
N ASP A 99 -5.65 63.50 -54.02
CA ASP A 99 -5.06 62.16 -54.06
C ASP A 99 -5.33 61.34 -52.78
N GLU A 100 -5.23 60.01 -52.89
CA GLU A 100 -5.48 59.04 -51.81
C GLU A 100 -4.36 57.99 -51.74
N ARG A 101 -3.92 57.62 -50.54
CA ARG A 101 -2.97 56.51 -50.32
C ARG A 101 -3.43 55.59 -49.19
N ILE A 102 -3.08 54.31 -49.33
CA ILE A 102 -3.34 53.27 -48.34
C ILE A 102 -2.01 52.59 -47.99
N SER A 103 -1.80 52.33 -46.70
CA SER A 103 -0.79 51.41 -46.19
C SER A 103 -1.44 50.36 -45.28
N GLU A 104 -0.88 49.15 -45.25
CA GLU A 104 -1.39 48.01 -44.48
C GLU A 104 -0.23 47.27 -43.82
N GLN A 105 -0.41 46.86 -42.56
CA GLN A 105 0.50 45.96 -41.83
C GLN A 105 -0.31 44.86 -41.18
N VAL A 106 0.25 43.66 -41.12
CA VAL A 106 -0.34 42.51 -40.44
C VAL A 106 0.43 42.27 -39.15
N ILE A 107 -0.28 42.23 -38.02
CA ILE A 107 0.27 41.72 -36.77
C ILE A 107 -0.24 40.30 -36.54
N ARG A 108 0.54 39.49 -35.83
CA ARG A 108 0.13 38.18 -35.34
C ARG A 108 -0.03 38.25 -33.83
N VAL A 109 -1.19 37.84 -33.34
CA VAL A 109 -1.50 37.67 -31.92
C VAL A 109 -1.53 36.19 -31.60
N ASP A 110 -0.72 35.77 -30.64
CA ASP A 110 -0.62 34.39 -30.19
C ASP A 110 -1.68 34.12 -29.10
N SER A 111 -2.10 32.84 -28.97
CA SER A 111 -3.24 32.48 -28.12
C SER A 111 -2.96 32.62 -26.63
N ALA A 112 -3.95 33.05 -25.86
CA ALA A 112 -3.87 33.01 -24.40
C ALA A 112 -3.58 31.58 -23.93
N MET A 113 -2.48 31.41 -23.20
CA MET A 113 -2.05 30.10 -22.71
C MET A 113 -2.79 29.74 -21.42
N SER A 114 -3.09 28.46 -21.23
CA SER A 114 -3.55 27.96 -19.94
C SER A 114 -2.94 26.59 -19.67
N ILE A 115 -2.21 26.44 -18.56
CA ILE A 115 -1.58 25.18 -18.19
C ILE A 115 -2.46 24.32 -17.25
N ASP A 116 -2.73 23.08 -17.67
CA ASP A 116 -3.29 22.02 -16.81
C ASP A 116 -2.96 20.64 -17.40
N PHE A 117 -2.80 19.64 -16.54
CA PHE A 117 -2.67 18.23 -16.92
C PHE A 117 -3.10 17.34 -15.76
N ASP A 118 -3.70 16.19 -16.02
CA ASP A 118 -3.97 15.18 -14.99
C ASP A 118 -3.14 13.92 -15.22
N TYR A 119 -3.13 13.05 -14.21
CA TYR A 119 -2.50 11.74 -14.26
C TYR A 119 -3.42 10.67 -13.67
N ALA A 120 -3.19 9.41 -14.03
CA ALA A 120 -3.85 8.25 -13.45
C ALA A 120 -2.85 7.11 -13.26
N ILE A 121 -2.82 6.52 -12.05
CA ILE A 121 -2.00 5.35 -11.73
C ILE A 121 -2.76 4.09 -12.17
N ALA A 122 -2.12 3.24 -12.97
CA ALA A 122 -2.70 2.00 -13.45
C ALA A 122 -2.66 0.89 -12.38
N ILE A 123 -3.76 0.14 -12.28
CA ILE A 123 -3.96 -1.04 -11.41
C ILE A 123 -3.96 -0.71 -9.91
N ASN A 124 -2.85 -0.24 -9.34
CA ASN A 124 -2.73 0.22 -7.95
C ASN A 124 -1.44 1.03 -7.72
N ASP A 125 -1.32 1.62 -6.53
CA ASP A 125 -0.26 2.51 -6.06
C ASP A 125 0.99 1.82 -5.48
N ILE A 126 1.07 0.49 -5.47
CA ILE A 126 2.26 -0.25 -4.98
C ILE A 126 3.34 -0.23 -6.05
N ALA A 127 4.60 0.13 -5.74
CA ALA A 127 5.64 0.15 -6.77
C ALA A 127 5.92 -1.26 -7.37
N PRO A 128 6.22 -1.38 -8.68
CA PRO A 128 6.30 -0.30 -9.67
C PRO A 128 4.93 0.25 -10.09
N GLY A 129 4.84 1.57 -10.26
CA GLY A 129 3.65 2.26 -10.75
C GLY A 129 3.77 2.63 -12.23
N VAL A 130 2.72 2.38 -13.02
CA VAL A 130 2.60 2.90 -14.39
C VAL A 130 1.59 4.05 -14.37
N VAL A 131 1.99 5.21 -14.89
CA VAL A 131 1.22 6.45 -14.79
C VAL A 131 0.90 6.98 -16.20
N SER A 132 -0.39 7.02 -16.52
CA SER A 132 -0.90 7.65 -17.73
C SER A 132 -1.09 9.15 -17.49
N ILE A 133 -0.76 9.98 -18.46
CA ILE A 133 -0.78 11.45 -18.37
C ILE A 133 -1.78 12.01 -19.39
N SER A 134 -2.55 13.01 -18.99
CA SER A 134 -3.58 13.66 -19.81
C SER A 134 -3.36 15.16 -19.83
N ASN A 135 -2.80 15.68 -20.93
CA ASN A 135 -2.57 17.11 -21.10
C ASN A 135 -3.89 17.84 -21.40
N LYS A 136 -4.21 18.84 -20.59
CA LYS A 136 -5.40 19.70 -20.72
C LYS A 136 -5.05 21.14 -21.14
N SER A 137 -3.76 21.42 -21.34
CA SER A 137 -3.25 22.75 -21.62
C SER A 137 -3.71 23.28 -22.98
N ARG A 138 -3.86 24.60 -23.09
CA ARG A 138 -4.32 25.30 -24.29
C ARG A 138 -3.37 26.44 -24.64
N GLY A 139 -3.37 26.85 -25.91
CA GLY A 139 -2.53 27.95 -26.42
C GLY A 139 -1.03 27.63 -26.55
N GLY A 140 -0.58 26.44 -26.13
CA GLY A 140 0.82 26.04 -26.19
C GLY A 140 1.28 25.56 -27.57
N SER A 141 2.45 26.01 -28.01
CA SER A 141 3.12 25.60 -29.25
C SER A 141 4.25 24.58 -29.04
N ARG A 142 4.77 24.44 -27.81
CA ARG A 142 5.82 23.48 -27.45
C ARG A 142 5.66 23.03 -25.99
N TYR A 143 6.00 21.77 -25.72
CA TYR A 143 5.84 21.14 -24.41
C TYR A 143 7.18 20.53 -23.97
N GLU A 144 7.51 20.68 -22.69
CA GLU A 144 8.63 20.01 -22.03
C GLU A 144 8.10 19.35 -20.75
N TRP A 145 8.20 18.03 -20.67
CA TRP A 145 7.82 17.24 -19.50
C TRP A 145 9.05 16.74 -18.76
N THR A 146 9.00 16.70 -17.43
CA THR A 146 9.99 16.00 -16.60
C THR A 146 9.26 15.11 -15.59
N PHE A 147 9.74 13.88 -15.44
CA PHE A 147 9.16 12.84 -14.61
C PHE A 147 10.18 12.40 -13.56
N GLU A 148 10.10 12.97 -12.35
CA GLU A 148 11.10 12.72 -11.30
C GLU A 148 11.01 11.29 -10.77
N GLY A 149 12.03 10.47 -11.08
CA GLY A 149 12.04 9.03 -10.81
C GLY A 149 11.30 8.17 -11.85
N GLY A 150 10.85 8.77 -12.96
CA GLY A 150 10.15 8.08 -14.05
C GLY A 150 11.09 7.54 -15.13
N ASN A 151 10.63 6.50 -15.82
CA ASN A 151 11.20 5.99 -17.07
C ASN A 151 10.10 5.96 -18.16
N PRO A 152 10.23 6.75 -19.25
CA PRO A 152 11.27 7.75 -19.50
C PRO A 152 11.25 8.88 -18.46
N SER A 153 12.35 9.61 -18.31
CA SER A 153 12.47 10.72 -17.33
C SER A 153 12.00 12.07 -17.87
N SER A 154 11.72 12.18 -19.17
CA SER A 154 11.22 13.38 -19.83
C SER A 154 10.47 13.05 -21.13
N SER A 155 9.74 14.02 -21.68
CA SER A 155 9.15 13.97 -23.03
C SER A 155 8.98 15.39 -23.58
N THR A 156 8.90 15.53 -24.91
CA THR A 156 8.55 16.78 -25.60
C THR A 156 7.23 16.67 -26.39
N GLU A 157 6.51 15.56 -26.26
CA GLU A 157 5.23 15.35 -26.92
C GLU A 157 4.11 16.13 -26.21
N GLN A 158 3.12 16.61 -26.98
CA GLN A 158 1.92 17.22 -26.38
C GLN A 158 1.13 16.22 -25.52
N TYR A 159 1.13 14.93 -25.92
CA TYR A 159 0.46 13.83 -25.24
C TYR A 159 1.48 12.72 -24.98
N PRO A 160 2.25 12.78 -23.87
CA PRO A 160 3.29 11.81 -23.60
C PRO A 160 2.73 10.42 -23.34
N SER A 161 3.46 9.39 -23.76
CA SER A 161 3.19 7.99 -23.38
C SER A 161 3.21 7.76 -21.86
N ALA A 162 2.63 6.64 -21.41
CA ALA A 162 2.63 6.28 -19.99
C ALA A 162 4.06 6.08 -19.44
N VAL A 163 4.29 6.53 -18.20
CA VAL A 163 5.61 6.56 -17.55
C VAL A 163 5.66 5.53 -16.42
N THR A 164 6.75 4.78 -16.31
CA THR A 164 6.94 3.79 -15.24
C THR A 164 7.82 4.34 -14.12
N PHE A 165 7.39 4.22 -12.88
CA PHE A 165 8.12 4.61 -11.68
C PHE A 165 8.43 3.34 -10.88
N ALA A 166 9.71 3.02 -10.71
CA ALA A 166 10.14 1.72 -10.17
C ALA A 166 10.07 1.63 -8.64
N ASP A 167 10.24 2.77 -7.96
CA ASP A 167 10.37 2.87 -6.51
C ASP A 167 9.08 3.39 -5.85
N GLY A 168 8.97 3.17 -4.54
CA GLY A 168 7.96 3.83 -3.71
C GLY A 168 8.44 5.19 -3.21
N GLY A 169 7.51 6.06 -2.84
CA GLY A 169 7.79 7.42 -2.38
C GLY A 169 6.97 8.47 -3.12
N ILE A 170 7.34 9.74 -2.93
CA ILE A 170 6.70 10.87 -3.60
C ILE A 170 7.39 11.09 -4.94
N HIS A 171 6.61 11.07 -6.03
CA HIS A 171 7.03 11.38 -7.38
C HIS A 171 6.38 12.67 -7.86
N ARG A 172 7.02 13.34 -8.81
CA ARG A 172 6.58 14.65 -9.31
C ARG A 172 6.66 14.70 -10.83
N ILE A 173 5.55 15.08 -11.44
CA ILE A 173 5.45 15.39 -12.86
C ILE A 173 5.51 16.90 -13.01
N HIS A 174 6.39 17.37 -13.88
CA HIS A 174 6.49 18.76 -14.30
C HIS A 174 6.06 18.88 -15.74
N LEU A 175 5.21 19.86 -16.01
CA LEU A 175 4.89 20.33 -17.34
C LEU A 175 5.37 21.77 -17.48
N LYS A 176 6.05 22.06 -18.57
CA LYS A 176 6.37 23.40 -19.03
C LYS A 176 5.82 23.59 -20.44
N VAL A 177 4.93 24.56 -20.60
CA VAL A 177 4.26 24.86 -21.88
C VAL A 177 4.77 26.20 -22.37
N PHE A 178 5.15 26.27 -23.64
CA PHE A 178 5.62 27.50 -24.27
C PHE A 178 4.58 28.02 -25.25
N ASN A 179 4.49 29.35 -25.34
CA ASN A 179 3.88 30.05 -26.47
C ASN A 179 4.80 31.23 -26.86
N GLY A 180 5.29 31.22 -28.10
CA GLY A 180 6.35 32.14 -28.54
C GLY A 180 7.58 32.08 -27.64
N SER A 181 7.96 33.25 -27.09
CA SER A 181 9.06 33.41 -26.13
C SER A 181 8.67 33.17 -24.67
N ARG A 182 7.36 33.05 -24.36
CA ARG A 182 6.86 32.85 -23.00
C ARG A 182 6.66 31.38 -22.68
N TYR A 183 6.64 31.09 -21.38
CA TYR A 183 6.23 29.79 -20.86
C TYR A 183 5.47 29.92 -19.55
N GLU A 184 4.65 28.91 -19.28
CA GLU A 184 4.10 28.60 -17.96
C GLU A 184 4.60 27.22 -17.53
N GLU A 185 4.66 26.98 -16.22
CA GLU A 185 5.04 25.68 -15.67
C GLU A 185 4.12 25.29 -14.51
N GLN A 186 3.85 23.99 -14.41
CA GLN A 186 2.99 23.40 -13.40
C GLN A 186 3.56 22.06 -12.97
N SER A 187 3.49 21.78 -11.67
CA SER A 187 3.89 20.51 -11.09
C SER A 187 2.69 19.84 -10.41
N LYS A 188 2.53 18.53 -10.60
CA LYS A 188 1.62 17.71 -9.79
C LYS A 188 2.40 16.51 -9.25
N SER A 189 2.19 16.19 -7.97
CA SER A 189 2.84 15.07 -7.28
C SER A 189 1.84 13.97 -6.97
N PHE A 190 2.36 12.74 -6.83
CA PHE A 190 1.64 11.56 -6.34
C PHE A 190 2.58 10.73 -5.46
N THR A 191 2.03 9.79 -4.71
CA THR A 191 2.80 8.88 -3.86
C THR A 191 2.57 7.44 -4.32
N LEU A 192 3.63 6.65 -4.39
CA LEU A 192 3.57 5.19 -4.52
C LEU A 192 3.98 4.54 -3.20
N GLN A 193 3.34 3.42 -2.85
CA GLN A 193 3.78 2.58 -1.74
C GLN A 193 5.08 1.84 -2.13
N PRO A 194 5.91 1.43 -1.15
CA PRO A 194 7.11 0.63 -1.42
C PRO A 194 6.82 -0.62 -2.27
N ALA A 195 7.83 -1.07 -3.03
CA ALA A 195 7.70 -2.26 -3.86
C ALA A 195 7.40 -3.51 -3.01
N MET A 196 6.62 -4.45 -3.57
CA MET A 196 6.18 -5.65 -2.85
C MET A 196 7.37 -6.47 -2.33
N GLN A 197 7.34 -6.89 -1.07
CA GLN A 197 8.34 -7.78 -0.47
C GLN A 197 7.63 -8.99 0.13
N ALA A 198 7.84 -10.18 -0.45
CA ALA A 198 7.22 -11.42 0.02
C ALA A 198 8.08 -12.11 1.10
N ASP A 199 7.47 -12.41 2.25
CA ASP A 199 8.05 -13.25 3.32
C ASP A 199 6.91 -13.89 4.14
N PHE A 200 7.21 -14.91 4.94
CA PHE A 200 6.28 -15.56 5.86
C PHE A 200 6.99 -16.28 7.01
N ASP A 201 6.37 -16.29 8.19
CA ASP A 201 6.77 -17.16 9.30
C ASP A 201 5.87 -18.41 9.37
N TYR A 202 6.28 -19.39 10.19
CA TYR A 202 5.45 -20.53 10.56
C TYR A 202 5.83 -21.03 11.96
N GLU A 203 4.85 -21.61 12.65
CA GLU A 203 5.02 -22.25 13.96
C GLU A 203 4.18 -23.54 14.03
N PRO A 204 4.69 -24.62 14.64
CA PRO A 204 3.88 -25.82 14.88
C PRO A 204 2.79 -25.55 15.92
N ILE A 205 1.67 -26.25 15.81
CA ILE A 205 0.63 -26.21 16.86
C ILE A 205 1.16 -26.75 18.20
N ALA A 206 0.42 -26.52 19.28
CA ALA A 206 0.85 -26.78 20.65
C ALA A 206 1.25 -28.26 20.95
N VAL A 207 0.72 -29.22 20.20
CA VAL A 207 1.06 -30.66 20.33
C VAL A 207 2.24 -31.09 19.44
N ASP A 208 2.55 -30.34 18.37
CA ASP A 208 3.53 -30.71 17.33
C ASP A 208 4.91 -30.04 17.53
N GLN A 209 5.20 -29.58 18.75
CA GLN A 209 6.46 -28.91 19.11
C GLN A 209 7.70 -29.81 19.01
N ASP A 210 7.50 -31.13 18.88
CA ASP A 210 8.54 -32.14 18.69
C ASP A 210 9.13 -32.14 17.26
N TRP A 211 8.44 -31.53 16.29
CA TRP A 211 8.73 -31.58 14.86
C TRP A 211 8.60 -32.98 14.22
N GLU A 212 7.77 -33.86 14.78
CA GLU A 212 7.51 -35.22 14.28
C GLU A 212 6.21 -35.30 13.47
N ALA A 213 6.19 -36.13 12.41
CA ALA A 213 4.96 -36.39 11.66
C ALA A 213 3.95 -37.24 12.49
N PRO A 214 2.62 -37.07 12.31
CA PRO A 214 2.01 -36.03 11.51
C PRO A 214 2.13 -34.66 12.18
N LEU A 215 2.44 -33.63 11.40
CA LEU A 215 2.70 -32.29 11.93
C LEU A 215 1.83 -31.24 11.24
N THR A 216 1.33 -30.27 12.00
CA THR A 216 0.53 -29.14 11.53
C THR A 216 1.23 -27.82 11.87
N LEU A 217 1.64 -27.08 10.84
CA LEU A 217 2.10 -25.69 10.97
C LEU A 217 0.93 -24.72 10.84
N GLN A 218 0.94 -23.68 11.66
CA GLN A 218 0.24 -22.43 11.40
C GLN A 218 1.20 -21.49 10.68
N THR A 219 0.77 -20.93 9.55
CA THR A 219 1.58 -19.94 8.82
C THR A 219 1.21 -18.51 9.19
N ARG A 220 2.14 -17.58 9.03
CA ARG A 220 1.91 -16.15 9.20
C ARG A 220 2.57 -15.40 8.06
N ASN A 221 1.78 -14.93 7.11
CA ASN A 221 2.25 -14.09 6.03
C ASN A 221 2.85 -12.78 6.57
N ARG A 222 4.00 -12.38 6.03
CA ARG A 222 4.75 -11.15 6.34
C ARG A 222 4.91 -10.25 5.12
N THR A 223 4.24 -10.58 4.02
CA THR A 223 4.33 -9.83 2.77
C THR A 223 3.88 -8.39 2.96
N SER A 224 4.70 -7.44 2.49
CA SER A 224 4.30 -6.04 2.32
C SER A 224 3.96 -5.78 0.85
N GLY A 225 2.95 -4.96 0.57
CA GLY A 225 2.52 -4.64 -0.79
C GLY A 225 1.93 -5.83 -1.59
N GLY A 226 1.52 -6.91 -0.94
CA GLY A 226 0.78 -8.01 -1.58
C GLY A 226 -0.73 -7.78 -1.53
N LEU A 227 -1.44 -8.21 -2.58
CA LEU A 227 -2.91 -8.11 -2.68
C LEU A 227 -3.60 -9.48 -2.76
N SER A 228 -2.88 -10.53 -3.17
CA SER A 228 -3.37 -11.91 -3.16
C SER A 228 -2.22 -12.89 -2.95
N TYR A 229 -2.56 -14.08 -2.45
CA TYR A 229 -1.59 -15.07 -1.99
C TYR A 229 -1.93 -16.47 -2.51
N ARG A 230 -0.90 -17.27 -2.77
CA ARG A 230 -1.02 -18.69 -3.07
C ARG A 230 0.10 -19.48 -2.43
N TRP A 231 -0.27 -20.47 -1.65
CA TRP A 231 0.65 -21.36 -0.96
C TRP A 231 0.82 -22.67 -1.73
N SER A 232 2.02 -23.25 -1.68
CA SER A 232 2.28 -24.59 -2.21
C SER A 232 3.37 -25.31 -1.44
N CYS A 233 3.19 -26.61 -1.24
CA CYS A 233 4.19 -27.48 -0.64
C CYS A 233 3.93 -28.92 -1.13
N GLU A 234 4.91 -29.52 -1.82
CA GLU A 234 4.75 -30.85 -2.38
C GLU A 234 4.73 -31.92 -1.26
N GLY A 235 3.78 -32.84 -1.32
CA GLY A 235 3.63 -33.91 -0.31
C GLY A 235 3.04 -33.48 1.04
N ALA A 236 2.50 -32.25 1.13
CA ALA A 236 1.78 -31.74 2.28
C ALA A 236 0.36 -31.31 1.89
N THR A 237 -0.55 -31.29 2.86
CA THR A 237 -1.94 -30.84 2.68
C THR A 237 -2.06 -29.41 3.21
N ILE A 238 -2.59 -28.50 2.40
CA ILE A 238 -2.86 -27.10 2.79
C ILE A 238 -4.38 -26.93 2.87
N ASP A 239 -4.90 -26.40 3.97
CA ASP A 239 -6.34 -26.28 4.21
C ASP A 239 -7.06 -25.38 3.20
N ASN A 240 -6.49 -24.20 2.93
CA ASN A 240 -6.90 -23.27 1.90
C ASN A 240 -5.66 -22.58 1.33
N ALA A 241 -5.17 -23.09 0.19
CA ALA A 241 -3.99 -22.56 -0.46
C ALA A 241 -4.09 -21.07 -0.89
N ALA A 242 -5.27 -20.46 -0.88
CA ALA A 242 -5.47 -19.02 -1.17
C ALA A 242 -5.68 -18.16 0.08
N ALA A 243 -5.67 -18.74 1.29
CA ALA A 243 -5.76 -17.98 2.53
C ALA A 243 -4.49 -17.15 2.77
N GLU A 244 -4.63 -16.06 3.52
CA GLU A 244 -3.48 -15.27 3.96
C GLU A 244 -2.63 -16.01 5.02
N HIS A 245 -3.27 -16.82 5.87
CA HIS A 245 -2.64 -17.58 6.95
C HIS A 245 -3.18 -19.03 7.01
N PRO A 246 -2.93 -19.89 6.01
CA PRO A 246 -3.37 -21.28 6.03
C PRO A 246 -2.64 -22.12 7.07
N SER A 247 -3.25 -23.24 7.44
CA SER A 247 -2.55 -24.35 8.09
C SER A 247 -2.00 -25.34 7.07
N VAL A 248 -0.83 -25.91 7.37
CA VAL A 248 -0.13 -26.86 6.50
C VAL A 248 0.17 -28.14 7.28
N ARG A 249 -0.35 -29.27 6.80
CA ARG A 249 -0.24 -30.58 7.44
C ARG A 249 0.68 -31.53 6.67
N PHE A 250 1.60 -32.16 7.38
CA PHE A 250 2.62 -33.08 6.88
C PHE A 250 2.37 -34.47 7.49
N GLU A 251 1.82 -35.41 6.72
CA GLU A 251 1.50 -36.76 7.22
C GLU A 251 2.73 -37.69 7.35
N ARG A 252 3.90 -37.27 6.84
CA ARG A 252 5.11 -38.12 6.74
C ARG A 252 6.36 -37.32 7.09
N ALA A 253 7.37 -38.03 7.59
CA ALA A 253 8.71 -37.49 7.78
C ALA A 253 9.38 -37.22 6.43
N GLY A 254 10.20 -36.17 6.35
CA GLY A 254 10.87 -35.78 5.11
C GLY A 254 11.39 -34.35 5.14
N ILE A 255 12.02 -33.94 4.04
CA ILE A 255 12.42 -32.56 3.78
C ILE A 255 11.40 -31.96 2.83
N TYR A 256 10.81 -30.84 3.24
CA TYR A 256 9.73 -30.16 2.55
C TYR A 256 10.13 -28.73 2.18
N ARG A 257 9.52 -28.20 1.13
CA ARG A 257 9.70 -26.83 0.64
C ARG A 257 8.36 -26.13 0.65
N LEU A 258 8.11 -25.30 1.66
CA LEU A 258 6.90 -24.49 1.74
C LEU A 258 7.13 -23.19 0.98
N ARG A 259 6.24 -22.87 0.05
CA ARG A 259 6.29 -21.68 -0.79
C ARG A 259 5.08 -20.79 -0.54
N LEU A 260 5.33 -19.49 -0.43
CA LEU A 260 4.32 -18.45 -0.61
C LEU A 260 4.61 -17.73 -1.94
N ILE A 261 3.59 -17.63 -2.77
CA ILE A 261 3.53 -16.81 -3.97
C ILE A 261 2.62 -15.64 -3.62
N ALA A 262 3.15 -14.43 -3.60
CA ALA A 262 2.36 -13.21 -3.39
C ALA A 262 2.28 -12.40 -4.68
N SER A 263 1.11 -11.82 -4.97
CA SER A 263 0.86 -11.00 -6.14
C SER A 263 0.28 -9.66 -5.76
N ASN A 264 0.75 -8.59 -6.42
CA ASN A 264 0.15 -7.26 -6.34
C ASN A 264 -0.64 -6.90 -7.61
N GLY A 265 -0.93 -7.88 -8.48
CA GLY A 265 -1.63 -7.68 -9.74
C GLY A 265 -0.79 -7.05 -10.86
N LYS A 266 0.48 -6.71 -10.60
CA LYS A 266 1.47 -6.24 -11.59
C LYS A 266 2.66 -7.19 -11.70
N GLU A 267 3.09 -7.74 -10.57
CA GLU A 267 4.12 -8.77 -10.48
C GLU A 267 3.75 -9.83 -9.43
N ASP A 268 4.36 -11.01 -9.55
CA ASP A 268 4.32 -12.09 -8.58
C ASP A 268 5.72 -12.26 -7.96
N LYS A 269 5.81 -12.44 -6.64
CA LYS A 269 7.04 -12.78 -5.93
C LYS A 269 6.88 -14.09 -5.16
N VAL A 270 7.93 -14.91 -5.18
CA VAL A 270 7.95 -16.24 -4.57
C VAL A 270 9.03 -16.30 -3.51
N VAL A 271 8.65 -16.78 -2.33
CA VAL A 271 9.56 -17.06 -1.22
C VAL A 271 9.39 -18.53 -0.81
N GLU A 272 10.51 -19.24 -0.61
CA GLU A 272 10.55 -20.66 -0.23
C GLU A 272 11.31 -20.82 1.09
N LYS A 273 10.74 -21.59 2.04
CA LYS A 273 11.44 -22.01 3.25
C LYS A 273 11.50 -23.54 3.28
N THR A 274 12.69 -24.08 3.54
CA THR A 274 12.93 -25.52 3.65
C THR A 274 12.79 -25.96 5.11
N LEU A 275 12.04 -27.04 5.35
CA LEU A 275 11.75 -27.57 6.68
C LEU A 275 11.95 -29.08 6.71
N THR A 276 12.33 -29.62 7.87
CA THR A 276 12.60 -31.05 8.08
C THR A 276 11.64 -31.60 9.13
N ILE A 277 10.81 -32.55 8.73
CA ILE A 277 9.86 -33.24 9.61
C ILE A 277 10.45 -34.62 9.98
N LYS A 278 10.47 -34.91 11.28
CA LYS A 278 11.05 -36.14 11.85
C LYS A 278 10.07 -37.32 11.79
N PRO A 279 10.55 -38.57 11.86
CA PRO A 279 9.71 -39.76 12.08
C PRO A 279 8.87 -39.66 13.36
N ASN A 280 7.67 -40.23 13.34
CA ASN A 280 6.82 -40.33 14.54
C ASN A 280 7.44 -41.30 15.56
N SER A 281 7.78 -40.80 16.74
CA SER A 281 8.13 -41.63 17.91
C SER A 281 6.89 -42.27 18.55
N GLY A 282 5.71 -41.73 18.27
CA GLY A 282 4.46 -42.04 18.94
C GLY A 282 4.34 -41.40 20.32
N LEU A 283 5.26 -40.51 20.72
CA LEU A 283 5.26 -39.84 22.02
C LEU A 283 5.04 -38.32 21.89
N VAL A 284 4.25 -37.76 22.79
CA VAL A 284 4.40 -36.37 23.24
C VAL A 284 5.50 -36.35 24.30
N PHE A 285 6.53 -35.53 24.09
CA PHE A 285 7.55 -35.23 25.11
C PHE A 285 7.57 -33.74 25.41
N GLN A 286 7.32 -33.38 26.67
CA GLN A 286 7.33 -32.00 27.14
C GLN A 286 8.16 -31.90 28.43
N GLN A 287 8.95 -30.83 28.54
CA GLN A 287 9.94 -30.68 29.60
C GLN A 287 9.71 -29.40 30.40
N ASP A 288 10.22 -29.39 31.64
CA ASP A 288 10.23 -28.23 32.54
C ASP A 288 8.82 -27.62 32.80
N LEU A 289 7.80 -28.48 32.73
CA LEU A 289 6.41 -28.16 33.03
C LEU A 289 6.27 -27.79 34.50
N LYS A 290 5.60 -26.66 34.76
CA LYS A 290 5.37 -26.14 36.11
C LYS A 290 3.99 -26.53 36.61
N PHE A 291 3.91 -27.44 37.57
CA PHE A 291 2.64 -27.81 38.21
C PHE A 291 2.53 -27.16 39.58
N GLY A 292 1.63 -26.18 39.69
CA GLY A 292 1.40 -25.43 40.93
C GLY A 292 0.68 -26.22 42.01
N ILE A 293 0.84 -25.80 43.27
CA ILE A 293 -0.03 -26.22 44.39
C ILE A 293 -1.49 -25.72 44.16
N ASN A 294 -2.47 -26.18 44.94
CA ASN A 294 -3.89 -25.81 44.72
C ASN A 294 -4.12 -24.27 44.75
N GLU A 295 -3.42 -23.53 45.61
CA GLU A 295 -3.44 -22.06 45.64
C GLU A 295 -2.98 -21.43 44.31
N ALA A 296 -2.05 -22.08 43.59
CA ALA A 296 -1.51 -21.64 42.31
C ALA A 296 -2.37 -22.04 41.10
N LYS A 297 -3.56 -22.63 41.28
CA LYS A 297 -4.40 -23.16 40.19
C LYS A 297 -4.81 -22.17 39.12
N ASN A 298 -4.77 -20.87 39.41
CA ASN A 298 -5.07 -19.78 38.47
C ASN A 298 -3.86 -18.90 38.13
N SER A 299 -2.70 -19.12 38.76
CA SER A 299 -1.47 -18.34 38.51
C SER A 299 -0.35 -19.14 37.83
N ILE A 300 -0.34 -20.47 38.02
CA ILE A 300 0.57 -21.41 37.34
C ILE A 300 -0.24 -22.52 36.67
N GLY A 301 -1.27 -23.03 37.35
CA GLY A 301 -2.09 -24.15 36.89
C GLY A 301 -1.65 -25.50 37.48
N CYS A 302 -2.60 -26.44 37.48
CA CYS A 302 -2.47 -27.73 38.16
C CYS A 302 -2.87 -28.92 37.26
N PHE A 303 -3.24 -28.67 36.01
CA PHE A 303 -3.83 -29.66 35.12
C PHE A 303 -3.03 -29.75 33.83
N TYR A 304 -2.85 -30.95 33.29
CA TYR A 304 -2.08 -31.19 32.08
C TYR A 304 -2.97 -31.47 30.87
N SER A 305 -2.58 -30.96 29.71
CA SER A 305 -3.07 -31.40 28.42
C SER A 305 -1.94 -31.52 27.42
N SER A 306 -1.69 -32.75 26.99
CA SER A 306 -0.91 -33.09 25.79
C SER A 306 -1.39 -32.32 24.55
N ARG A 307 -2.72 -32.24 24.37
CA ARG A 307 -3.37 -31.62 23.20
C ARG A 307 -3.15 -30.11 23.12
N LEU A 308 -3.14 -29.46 24.28
CA LEU A 308 -3.04 -28.00 24.40
C LEU A 308 -1.62 -27.54 24.81
N GLY A 309 -0.63 -28.43 24.75
CA GLY A 309 0.78 -28.09 24.88
C GLY A 309 1.29 -27.78 26.28
N GLY A 310 0.74 -28.39 27.34
CA GLY A 310 1.34 -28.29 28.68
C GLY A 310 0.35 -28.14 29.83
N VAL A 311 0.67 -27.25 30.78
CA VAL A 311 -0.10 -27.03 32.01
C VAL A 311 -1.14 -25.92 31.83
N LEU A 312 -2.35 -26.16 32.34
CA LEU A 312 -3.50 -25.25 32.29
C LEU A 312 -3.97 -24.85 33.69
N THR A 313 -4.48 -23.63 33.77
CA THR A 313 -5.17 -23.10 34.94
C THR A 313 -6.62 -23.58 35.01
N SER A 314 -7.19 -23.69 36.21
CA SER A 314 -8.62 -24.00 36.37
C SER A 314 -9.51 -22.95 35.69
N GLN A 315 -9.09 -21.69 35.71
CA GLN A 315 -9.75 -20.61 34.98
C GLN A 315 -9.77 -20.85 33.46
N ARG A 316 -8.62 -21.17 32.84
CA ARG A 316 -8.53 -21.44 31.40
C ARG A 316 -9.42 -22.62 30.99
N ILE A 317 -9.42 -23.69 31.77
CA ILE A 317 -10.25 -24.88 31.53
C ILE A 317 -11.74 -24.52 31.50
N ALA A 318 -12.19 -23.69 32.45
CA ALA A 318 -13.57 -23.24 32.51
C ALA A 318 -13.94 -22.25 31.39
N GLN A 319 -13.04 -21.34 31.02
CA GLN A 319 -13.27 -20.32 29.99
C GLN A 319 -13.28 -20.89 28.57
N GLU A 320 -12.34 -21.78 28.24
CA GLU A 320 -12.23 -22.40 26.91
C GLU A 320 -13.10 -23.68 26.78
N ASN A 321 -13.73 -24.15 27.87
CA ASN A 321 -14.52 -25.39 27.94
C ASN A 321 -13.74 -26.64 27.47
N VAL A 322 -12.44 -26.68 27.72
CA VAL A 322 -11.50 -27.69 27.20
C VAL A 322 -11.36 -28.95 28.07
N GLY A 323 -12.32 -29.23 28.95
CA GLY A 323 -12.20 -30.30 29.95
C GLY A 323 -11.95 -31.70 29.39
N ALA A 324 -12.48 -32.01 28.20
CA ALA A 324 -12.23 -33.27 27.48
C ALA A 324 -10.79 -33.44 26.96
N SER A 325 -9.99 -32.37 26.93
CA SER A 325 -8.58 -32.41 26.53
C SER A 325 -7.62 -32.59 27.71
N ILE A 326 -8.13 -32.57 28.96
CA ILE A 326 -7.29 -32.65 30.17
C ILE A 326 -6.97 -34.11 30.47
N ASP A 327 -5.68 -34.43 30.53
CA ASP A 327 -5.20 -35.81 30.74
C ASP A 327 -5.04 -36.14 32.24
N PHE A 328 -4.55 -35.20 33.05
CA PHE A 328 -4.38 -35.41 34.50
C PHE A 328 -4.33 -34.11 35.31
N GLY A 329 -4.50 -34.21 36.62
CA GLY A 329 -4.25 -33.15 37.59
C GLY A 329 -3.08 -33.47 38.52
N PHE A 330 -2.46 -32.43 39.07
CA PHE A 330 -1.46 -32.49 40.14
C PHE A 330 -2.02 -31.84 41.41
N PHE A 331 -1.84 -32.50 42.55
CA PHE A 331 -2.16 -31.96 43.87
C PHE A 331 -0.92 -31.94 44.75
N ALA A 332 -0.75 -30.85 45.48
CA ALA A 332 0.10 -30.74 46.64
C ALA A 332 -0.66 -29.99 47.74
N LEU A 333 -0.54 -30.48 48.98
CA LEU A 333 -1.29 -29.93 50.12
C LEU A 333 -0.93 -28.47 50.43
N ASN A 334 0.35 -28.12 50.31
CA ASN A 334 0.90 -26.78 50.55
C ASN A 334 2.33 -26.68 49.97
N SER A 335 2.96 -25.52 50.13
CA SER A 335 4.33 -25.21 49.70
C SER A 335 5.43 -26.10 50.30
N SER A 336 5.17 -26.88 51.36
CA SER A 336 6.19 -27.77 51.93
C SER A 336 6.41 -29.04 51.09
N PHE A 337 5.49 -29.38 50.18
CA PHE A 337 5.54 -30.56 49.30
C PHE A 337 5.76 -31.91 50.05
N ASN A 338 5.20 -32.03 51.24
CA ASN A 338 5.23 -33.26 52.05
C ASN A 338 4.02 -34.17 51.80
N TYR A 339 3.14 -33.80 50.87
CA TYR A 339 1.98 -34.60 50.48
C TYR A 339 1.55 -34.22 49.05
N CYS A 340 2.09 -34.94 48.08
CA CYS A 340 1.92 -34.69 46.64
C CYS A 340 1.44 -35.95 45.91
N TYR A 341 0.62 -35.78 44.87
CA TYR A 341 0.19 -36.87 43.98
C TYR A 341 -0.39 -36.32 42.68
N PHE A 342 -0.39 -37.15 41.63
CA PHE A 342 -1.17 -36.93 40.42
C PHE A 342 -2.49 -37.71 40.50
N PHE A 343 -3.53 -37.18 39.85
CA PHE A 343 -4.90 -37.64 40.01
C PHE A 343 -5.74 -37.50 38.73
N SER A 344 -6.84 -38.24 38.68
CA SER A 344 -7.76 -38.28 37.53
C SER A 344 -8.51 -36.95 37.37
N PRO A 345 -8.65 -36.35 36.18
CA PRO A 345 -9.38 -35.09 36.01
C PRO A 345 -10.83 -35.12 36.57
N LEU A 346 -11.47 -36.29 36.56
CA LEU A 346 -12.78 -36.53 37.21
C LEU A 346 -12.78 -36.30 38.73
N GLU A 347 -11.64 -36.46 39.40
CA GLU A 347 -11.49 -36.29 40.85
C GLU A 347 -11.22 -34.83 41.25
N ALA A 348 -11.24 -33.87 40.31
CA ALA A 348 -10.96 -32.46 40.59
C ALA A 348 -11.73 -31.89 41.80
N ARG A 349 -13.04 -32.20 41.92
CA ARG A 349 -13.85 -31.81 43.09
C ARG A 349 -13.35 -32.40 44.41
N ALA A 350 -12.94 -33.67 44.41
CA ALA A 350 -12.44 -34.36 45.60
C ALA A 350 -11.09 -33.80 46.07
N ASN A 351 -10.31 -33.22 45.16
CA ASN A 351 -9.01 -32.60 45.43
C ASN A 351 -9.10 -31.07 45.58
N ALA A 352 -10.31 -30.53 45.89
CA ALA A 352 -10.60 -29.11 46.12
C ALA A 352 -10.33 -28.17 44.93
N PHE A 353 -10.56 -28.66 43.71
CA PHE A 353 -10.64 -27.86 42.48
C PHE A 353 -12.10 -27.75 41.99
N PRO A 354 -12.43 -26.81 41.10
CA PRO A 354 -13.70 -26.84 40.36
C PRO A 354 -13.89 -28.16 39.61
N ALA A 355 -15.15 -28.54 39.36
CA ALA A 355 -15.44 -29.66 38.48
C ALA A 355 -14.95 -29.35 37.06
N ILE A 356 -14.43 -30.36 36.35
CA ILE A 356 -14.04 -30.25 34.95
C ILE A 356 -15.12 -30.94 34.11
N PRO A 357 -15.96 -30.20 33.35
CA PRO A 357 -16.95 -30.80 32.46
C PRO A 357 -16.28 -31.66 31.39
N ASN A 358 -16.90 -32.79 31.04
CA ASN A 358 -16.42 -33.71 29.99
C ASN A 358 -15.00 -34.27 30.20
N ALA A 359 -14.44 -34.19 31.42
CA ALA A 359 -13.12 -34.75 31.73
C ALA A 359 -13.05 -36.25 31.45
N ILE A 360 -11.90 -36.72 30.93
CA ILE A 360 -11.60 -38.14 30.81
C ILE A 360 -11.07 -38.70 32.14
N ALA A 361 -11.14 -40.03 32.31
CA ALA A 361 -10.55 -40.69 33.47
C ALA A 361 -9.08 -41.01 33.22
N SER A 362 -8.27 -40.99 34.27
CA SER A 362 -6.88 -41.48 34.25
C SER A 362 -6.56 -42.28 35.50
N THR A 363 -5.78 -43.34 35.36
CA THR A 363 -5.25 -44.13 36.48
C THR A 363 -3.77 -43.82 36.69
N PHE A 364 -3.28 -43.97 37.92
CA PHE A 364 -1.91 -43.61 38.31
C PHE A 364 -1.26 -44.69 39.15
N ILE A 365 0.05 -44.73 39.10
CA ILE A 365 0.90 -45.31 40.13
C ILE A 365 1.79 -44.16 40.63
N ASN A 366 1.40 -43.56 41.76
CA ASN A 366 2.12 -42.43 42.35
C ASN A 366 3.41 -42.85 43.05
N SER A 367 3.60 -44.15 43.32
CA SER A 367 4.86 -44.69 43.85
C SER A 367 5.23 -46.04 43.19
N PRO A 368 5.85 -46.02 41.99
CA PRO A 368 6.21 -47.22 41.22
C PRO A 368 7.11 -48.19 41.99
N SER A 369 8.07 -47.67 42.77
CA SER A 369 8.97 -48.48 43.61
C SER A 369 8.21 -49.31 44.65
N ALA A 370 7.13 -48.78 45.22
CA ALA A 370 6.24 -49.49 46.14
C ALA A 370 5.29 -50.49 45.44
N MET A 371 5.44 -50.69 44.12
CA MET A 371 4.85 -51.78 43.33
C MET A 371 5.94 -52.67 42.69
N GLY A 372 7.21 -52.52 43.09
CA GLY A 372 8.34 -53.25 42.52
C GLY A 372 8.80 -52.73 41.14
N ILE A 373 8.23 -51.63 40.66
CA ILE A 373 8.57 -51.04 39.36
C ILE A 373 9.74 -50.06 39.56
N LEU A 374 10.92 -50.45 39.08
CA LEU A 374 12.12 -49.61 39.13
C LEU A 374 12.19 -48.67 37.93
N VAL A 375 12.29 -47.37 38.20
CA VAL A 375 12.52 -46.31 37.22
C VAL A 375 13.69 -45.43 37.70
N SER A 376 14.67 -45.23 36.82
CA SER A 376 15.77 -44.29 36.95
C SER A 376 15.72 -43.21 35.85
N ASN A 377 16.54 -42.16 35.97
CA ASN A 377 16.73 -41.17 34.90
C ASN A 377 17.10 -41.83 33.57
N ASP A 378 18.09 -42.71 33.55
CA ASP A 378 18.52 -43.41 32.32
C ASP A 378 17.38 -44.22 31.70
N SER A 379 16.57 -44.89 32.54
CA SER A 379 15.42 -45.65 32.07
C SER A 379 14.29 -44.77 31.51
N PHE A 380 14.17 -43.52 32.01
CA PHE A 380 13.23 -42.52 31.50
C PHE A 380 13.74 -41.91 30.18
N GLU A 381 15.04 -41.62 30.07
CA GLU A 381 15.62 -41.13 28.82
C GLU A 381 15.54 -42.19 27.70
N ALA A 382 15.76 -43.46 28.03
CA ALA A 382 15.62 -44.58 27.10
C ALA A 382 14.18 -44.79 26.55
N LEU A 383 13.15 -44.14 27.11
CA LEU A 383 11.81 -44.08 26.52
C LEU A 383 11.83 -43.07 25.36
N ASN A 384 12.20 -43.55 24.17
CA ASN A 384 12.33 -42.73 22.95
C ASN A 384 11.26 -43.02 21.89
N ASN A 385 10.30 -43.91 22.19
CA ASN A 385 9.13 -44.19 21.36
C ASN A 385 7.99 -44.82 22.20
N ALA A 386 6.77 -44.84 21.66
CA ALA A 386 5.58 -45.39 22.32
C ALA A 386 5.73 -46.87 22.73
N GLN A 387 6.37 -47.69 21.89
CA GLN A 387 6.55 -49.11 22.18
C GLN A 387 7.44 -49.35 23.42
N ALA A 388 8.34 -48.43 23.75
CA ALA A 388 9.18 -48.52 24.95
C ALA A 388 8.36 -48.47 26.26
N LEU A 389 7.16 -47.86 26.27
CA LEU A 389 6.25 -47.85 27.42
C LEU A 389 5.62 -49.23 27.68
N SER A 390 5.66 -50.17 26.73
CA SER A 390 5.17 -51.54 26.90
C SER A 390 5.95 -52.36 27.95
N ARG A 391 7.08 -51.85 28.44
CA ARG A 391 7.79 -52.42 29.62
C ARG A 391 6.98 -52.34 30.92
N PHE A 392 5.98 -51.45 30.99
CA PHE A 392 5.14 -51.26 32.17
C PHE A 392 3.79 -51.97 31.96
N THR A 393 3.52 -52.98 32.79
CA THR A 393 2.31 -53.80 32.71
C THR A 393 1.22 -53.37 33.69
N GLN A 394 1.56 -52.55 34.69
CA GLN A 394 0.66 -52.02 35.71
C GLN A 394 0.52 -50.50 35.55
N TRP A 395 -0.71 -50.00 35.74
CA TRP A 395 -1.08 -48.60 35.45
C TRP A 395 -1.99 -47.97 36.52
N ALA A 396 -2.28 -48.70 37.59
CA ALA A 396 -3.15 -48.27 38.68
C ALA A 396 -2.65 -48.86 40.01
N GLU A 397 -2.59 -48.04 41.05
CA GLU A 397 -2.40 -48.47 42.44
C GLU A 397 -3.76 -48.78 43.12
N SER A 398 -3.80 -49.77 44.01
CA SER A 398 -5.03 -50.21 44.69
C SER A 398 -5.59 -49.19 45.67
N SER A 399 -4.76 -48.28 46.14
CA SER A 399 -5.11 -47.13 46.97
C SER A 399 -4.14 -46.00 46.67
N ARG A 400 -4.65 -44.76 46.60
CA ARG A 400 -3.85 -43.58 46.22
C ARG A 400 -2.66 -43.41 47.17
N ARG A 401 -1.45 -43.38 46.63
CA ARG A 401 -0.22 -43.09 47.36
C ARG A 401 0.17 -41.63 47.13
N HIS A 402 0.92 -41.09 48.08
CA HIS A 402 1.53 -39.77 47.96
C HIS A 402 3.05 -39.91 47.88
N PHE A 403 3.68 -38.89 47.33
CA PHE A 403 5.13 -38.68 47.36
C PHE A 403 5.45 -37.33 48.02
N THR A 404 6.73 -37.10 48.25
CA THR A 404 7.26 -35.91 48.93
C THR A 404 8.50 -35.37 48.22
N LYS A 405 8.88 -34.12 48.49
CA LYS A 405 10.12 -33.52 47.94
C LYS A 405 11.41 -34.28 48.28
N ALA A 406 11.40 -35.12 49.32
CA ALA A 406 12.54 -35.97 49.67
C ALA A 406 12.84 -37.07 48.63
N GLN A 407 11.89 -37.36 47.72
CA GLN A 407 11.99 -38.44 46.73
C GLN A 407 12.39 -37.91 45.34
N THR A 408 13.30 -36.94 45.27
CA THR A 408 13.71 -36.31 44.00
C THR A 408 14.92 -37.03 43.36
N PRO A 409 14.88 -37.41 42.06
CA PRO A 409 13.76 -37.31 41.13
C PRO A 409 12.68 -38.35 41.43
N HIS A 410 11.41 -37.95 41.31
CA HIS A 410 10.28 -38.85 41.52
C HIS A 410 9.66 -39.26 40.18
N PHE A 411 9.16 -40.49 40.10
CA PHE A 411 8.53 -41.02 38.88
C PHE A 411 7.09 -41.46 39.15
N VAL A 412 6.19 -41.14 38.22
CA VAL A 412 4.78 -41.52 38.28
C VAL A 412 4.36 -42.10 36.93
N LEU A 413 3.77 -43.29 36.94
CA LEU A 413 3.16 -43.88 35.75
C LEU A 413 1.69 -43.49 35.70
N PHE A 414 1.15 -43.25 34.51
CA PHE A 414 -0.27 -42.99 34.34
C PHE A 414 -0.82 -43.57 33.03
N ARG A 415 -2.12 -43.83 33.00
CA ARG A 415 -2.83 -44.25 31.80
C ARG A 415 -4.18 -43.55 31.71
N THR A 416 -4.45 -42.91 30.58
CA THR A 416 -5.74 -42.24 30.29
C THR A 416 -6.79 -43.27 29.82
N SER A 417 -8.07 -42.93 29.93
CA SER A 417 -9.18 -43.83 29.55
C SER A 417 -9.31 -44.07 28.06
N ASP A 418 -8.73 -43.22 27.22
CA ASP A 418 -8.54 -43.47 25.78
C ASP A 418 -7.36 -44.42 25.48
N GLY A 419 -6.71 -44.95 26.52
CA GLY A 419 -5.76 -46.05 26.46
C GLY A 419 -4.29 -45.64 26.51
N ARG A 420 -3.97 -44.36 26.26
CA ARG A 420 -2.59 -43.84 26.17
C ARG A 420 -1.85 -43.98 27.50
N ARG A 421 -0.62 -44.43 27.41
CA ARG A 421 0.32 -44.65 28.50
C ARG A 421 1.25 -43.47 28.65
N GLY A 422 1.69 -43.19 29.87
CA GLY A 422 2.66 -42.13 30.10
C GLY A 422 3.42 -42.23 31.41
N ILE A 423 4.49 -41.47 31.49
CA ILE A 423 5.36 -41.36 32.64
C ILE A 423 5.70 -39.88 32.89
N ILE A 424 5.66 -39.50 34.15
CA ILE A 424 6.02 -38.18 34.65
C ILE A 424 7.30 -38.33 35.46
N ARG A 425 8.31 -37.50 35.17
CA ARG A 425 9.51 -37.32 36.01
C ARG A 425 9.42 -35.98 36.72
N VAL A 426 9.22 -35.97 38.02
CA VAL A 426 9.34 -34.77 38.86
C VAL A 426 10.82 -34.55 39.15
N LYS A 427 11.38 -33.45 38.63
CA LYS A 427 12.81 -33.12 38.69
C LYS A 427 13.17 -32.18 39.84
N GLY A 428 12.21 -31.42 40.35
CA GLY A 428 12.45 -30.42 41.40
C GLY A 428 11.18 -29.79 41.95
N PHE A 429 11.35 -29.07 43.05
CA PHE A 429 10.30 -28.46 43.86
C PHE A 429 10.69 -27.00 44.13
N VAL A 430 9.80 -26.06 43.86
CA VAL A 430 10.05 -24.62 43.99
C VAL A 430 9.10 -24.03 45.02
N GLU A 431 9.66 -23.62 46.16
CA GLU A 431 8.92 -23.00 47.26
C GLU A 431 8.80 -21.49 47.01
N ALA A 432 7.58 -21.03 46.72
CA ALA A 432 7.25 -19.65 46.39
C ALA A 432 5.89 -19.24 46.99
N GLY A 433 5.62 -19.66 48.23
CA GLY A 433 4.35 -19.42 48.92
C GLY A 433 3.15 -19.96 48.14
N ALA A 434 2.13 -19.13 47.94
CA ALA A 434 0.93 -19.46 47.16
C ALA A 434 1.20 -19.74 45.67
N GLN A 435 2.40 -19.38 45.16
CA GLN A 435 2.86 -19.69 43.81
C GLN A 435 3.88 -20.83 43.78
N SER A 436 3.94 -21.69 44.80
CA SER A 436 4.84 -22.86 44.78
C SER A 436 4.44 -23.85 43.68
N TYR A 437 5.42 -24.48 43.03
CA TYR A 437 5.22 -25.47 41.98
C TYR A 437 6.29 -26.56 41.96
N ILE A 438 6.00 -27.69 41.31
CA ILE A 438 7.01 -28.68 40.91
C ILE A 438 7.44 -28.47 39.47
N LEU A 439 8.69 -28.82 39.15
CA LEU A 439 9.20 -28.96 37.79
C LEU A 439 9.13 -30.42 37.36
N ALA A 440 8.48 -30.70 36.24
CA ALA A 440 8.33 -32.06 35.74
C ALA A 440 8.50 -32.16 34.21
N ASP A 441 8.97 -33.33 33.77
CA ASP A 441 8.94 -33.76 32.37
C ASP A 441 7.86 -34.83 32.20
N VAL A 442 7.17 -34.82 31.06
CA VAL A 442 6.11 -35.78 30.71
C VAL A 442 6.46 -36.44 29.38
N LYS A 443 6.51 -37.78 29.37
CA LYS A 443 6.54 -38.60 28.16
C LYS A 443 5.26 -39.43 28.12
N MET A 444 4.45 -39.29 27.08
CA MET A 444 3.22 -40.09 26.93
C MET A 444 2.88 -40.37 25.48
N GLU A 445 2.10 -41.40 25.21
CA GLU A 445 1.68 -41.73 23.85
C GLU A 445 0.83 -40.60 23.24
N LYS A 446 1.04 -40.30 21.94
CA LYS A 446 0.15 -39.42 21.15
C LYS A 446 -1.24 -40.04 21.00
N ARG A 447 -2.29 -39.23 20.75
CA ARG A 447 -3.59 -39.78 20.32
C ARG A 447 -3.50 -40.31 18.89
N LEU A 448 -4.42 -41.19 18.52
CA LEU A 448 -4.59 -41.63 17.13
C LEU A 448 -4.89 -40.41 16.24
N GLY A 449 -3.96 -40.06 15.35
CA GLY A 449 -4.07 -38.92 14.41
C GLY A 449 -3.27 -37.68 14.81
N GLU A 450 -2.76 -37.64 16.05
CA GLU A 450 -1.68 -36.74 16.53
C GLU A 450 -0.29 -37.33 16.18
#